data_AF-A0A5M5ZMQ5-F1
#
_entry.id   AF-A0A5M5ZMQ5-F1
#
_cell.length_a   1.000
_cell.length_b   1.000
_cell.length_c   1.000
_cell.angle_alpha   90.00
_cell.angle_beta   90.00
_cell.angle_gamma   90.00
#
_symmetry.space_group_name_H-M   'P 1'
#
loop_
_entity.id
_entity.type
_entity.pdbx_description
1 polymer ?
#
loop_
_entity_poly.entity_id
_entity_poly.type
_entity_poly.pdbx_seq_one_letter_code
_entity_poly.pdbx_strand_id
1 'polypeptide(L)'
;AFYLWAVALAIVSGQTVRSLVNSDAPVFVELLIALAGLITCCIQFYLGKRIGGHYGERISGGQALGQKNTVLAIWMAYTYLNPLSSVGPGSYVLWQNIINSWQLWKKRKNEIK
;
A
#
# COMPACT_ATOMS: atom_id res chain seq x y z
N ALA A 1 14.88 12.00 5.57
CA ALA A 1 13.58 11.63 4.94
C ALA A 1 13.45 10.12 4.70
N PHE A 2 14.33 9.50 3.91
CA PHE A 2 14.25 8.05 3.58
C PHE A 2 14.25 7.11 4.79
N TYR A 3 15.14 7.33 5.77
CA TYR A 3 15.21 6.50 6.98
C TYR A 3 13.94 6.58 7.85
N LEU A 4 13.35 7.78 7.99
CA LEU A 4 12.09 7.96 8.72
C LEU A 4 10.93 7.22 8.04
N TRP A 5 10.93 7.21 6.70
CA TRP A 5 9.95 6.45 5.93
C TRP A 5 10.12 4.94 6.09
N ALA A 6 11.35 4.43 6.10
CA ALA A 6 11.62 3.01 6.32
C ALA A 6 11.21 2.56 7.74
N VAL A 7 11.47 3.39 8.75
CA VAL A 7 11.02 3.14 10.14
C VAL A 7 9.48 3.11 10.20
N ALA A 8 8.80 4.06 9.55
CA ALA A 8 7.34 4.05 9.48
C ALA A 8 6.80 2.78 8.81
N LEU A 9 7.43 2.31 7.74
CA LEU A 9 7.05 1.05 7.07
C LEU A 9 7.25 -0.18 7.97
N ALA A 10 8.34 -0.20 8.74
CA ALA A 10 8.61 -1.27 9.70
C ALA A 10 7.57 -1.27 10.84
N ILE A 11 7.21 -0.10 11.36
CA ILE A 11 6.16 0.06 12.38
C ILE A 11 4.82 -0.45 11.83
N VAL A 12 4.42 -0.04 10.63
CA VAL A 12 3.13 -0.47 10.05
C VAL A 12 3.10 -1.97 9.77
N SER A 13 4.22 -2.54 9.32
CA SER A 13 4.38 -3.99 9.19
C SER A 13 4.21 -4.69 10.54
N GLY A 14 4.87 -4.17 11.59
CA GLY A 14 4.78 -4.71 12.95
C GLY A 14 3.37 -4.60 13.53
N GLN A 15 2.65 -3.51 13.28
CA GLN A 15 1.25 -3.34 13.69
C GLN A 15 0.34 -4.35 12.97
N THR A 16 0.59 -4.62 11.68
CA THR A 16 -0.17 -5.63 10.92
C THR A 16 0.04 -7.02 11.49
N VAL A 17 1.29 -7.41 11.79
CA VAL A 17 1.60 -8.71 12.41
C VAL A 17 1.05 -8.79 13.84
N ARG A 18 1.12 -7.71 14.61
CA ARG A 18 0.59 -7.66 15.98
C ARG A 18 -0.93 -7.82 16.01
N SER A 19 -1.66 -7.21 15.06
CA SER A 19 -3.10 -7.37 14.88
C SER A 19 -3.44 -8.85 14.61
N LEU A 20 -2.74 -9.46 13.65
CA LEU A 20 -2.94 -10.87 13.30
C LEU A 20 -2.72 -11.84 14.48
N VAL A 21 -1.79 -11.52 15.38
CA VAL A 21 -1.39 -12.40 16.50
C VAL A 21 -2.21 -12.15 17.77
N ASN A 22 -2.71 -10.93 18.01
CA ASN A 22 -3.31 -10.55 19.30
C ASN A 22 -4.75 -10.02 19.21
N SER A 23 -5.39 -10.03 18.04
CA SER A 23 -6.78 -9.57 17.93
C SER A 23 -7.77 -10.63 18.43
N ASP A 24 -8.71 -10.19 19.27
CA ASP A 24 -9.94 -10.93 19.61
C ASP A 24 -10.92 -11.01 18.41
N ALA A 25 -10.70 -10.20 17.38
CA ALA A 25 -11.45 -10.26 16.14
C ALA A 25 -11.04 -11.48 15.30
N PRO A 26 -11.97 -12.12 14.57
CA PRO A 26 -11.63 -13.29 13.77
C PRO A 26 -10.55 -12.92 12.74
N VAL A 27 -9.43 -13.65 12.73
CA VAL A 27 -8.30 -13.47 11.78
C VAL A 27 -8.80 -13.39 10.32
N PHE A 28 -9.88 -14.10 10.02
CA PHE A 28 -10.56 -14.04 8.73
C PHE A 28 -11.00 -12.61 8.32
N VAL A 29 -11.51 -11.81 9.25
CA VAL A 29 -11.94 -10.42 8.99
C VAL A 29 -10.73 -9.54 8.65
N GLU A 30 -9.62 -9.69 9.37
CA GLU A 30 -8.39 -8.95 9.07
C GLU A 30 -7.82 -9.30 7.69
N LEU A 31 -7.84 -10.59 7.34
CA LEU A 31 -7.44 -11.06 6.01
C LEU A 31 -8.33 -10.50 4.91
N LEU A 32 -9.65 -10.43 5.13
CA LEU A 32 -10.58 -9.81 4.17
C LEU A 32 -10.29 -8.32 3.96
N ILE A 33 -10.00 -7.58 5.05
CA ILE A 33 -9.62 -6.16 4.97
C ILE A 33 -8.30 -6.00 4.21
N ALA A 34 -7.30 -6.84 4.50
CA ALA A 34 -6.02 -6.82 3.81
C ALA A 34 -6.14 -7.16 2.32
N LEU A 35 -7.03 -8.10 1.98
CA LEU A 35 -7.34 -8.46 0.59
C LEU A 35 -8.09 -7.34 -0.12
N ALA A 36 -9.03 -6.67 0.55
CA ALA A 36 -9.69 -5.49 0.01
C ALA A 36 -8.69 -4.35 -0.24
N GLY A 37 -7.71 -4.17 0.65
CA GLY A 37 -6.57 -3.26 0.48
C GLY A 37 -5.74 -3.59 -0.76
N LEU A 38 -5.42 -4.88 -0.98
CA LEU A 38 -4.73 -5.37 -2.17
C LEU A 38 -5.52 -5.09 -3.45
N ILE A 39 -6.80 -5.46 -3.49
CA ILE A 39 -7.67 -5.25 -4.65
C ILE A 39 -7.74 -3.76 -5.00
N THR A 40 -7.95 -2.91 -3.99
CA THR A 40 -7.98 -1.46 -4.16
C THR A 40 -6.66 -0.93 -4.71
N CYS A 41 -5.52 -1.43 -4.21
CA CYS A 41 -4.19 -1.07 -4.69
C CYS A 41 -4.00 -1.46 -6.16
N CYS A 42 -4.33 -2.70 -6.51
CA CYS A 42 -4.26 -3.19 -7.89
C CYS A 42 -5.13 -2.37 -8.85
N ILE A 43 -6.37 -2.03 -8.46
CA ILE A 43 -7.28 -1.20 -9.26
C ILE A 43 -6.68 0.20 -9.47
N GLN A 44 -6.19 0.86 -8.42
CA GLN A 44 -5.60 2.20 -8.53
C GLN A 44 -4.36 2.19 -9.42
N PHE A 45 -3.45 1.22 -9.26
CA PHE A 45 -2.30 1.11 -10.16
C PHE A 45 -2.70 0.77 -11.60
N TYR A 46 -3.73 -0.05 -11.80
CA TYR A 46 -4.22 -0.41 -13.13
C TYR A 46 -4.84 0.79 -13.84
N LEU A 47 -5.77 1.48 -13.20
CA LEU A 47 -6.43 2.66 -13.75
C LEU A 47 -5.42 3.78 -14.01
N GLY A 48 -4.50 4.03 -13.06
CA GLY A 48 -3.44 5.02 -13.24
C GLY A 48 -2.53 4.68 -14.44
N LYS A 49 -2.15 3.41 -14.60
CA LYS A 49 -1.38 2.96 -15.77
C LYS A 49 -2.17 3.08 -17.08
N ARG A 50 -3.49 2.82 -17.05
CA ARG A 50 -4.34 2.90 -18.25
C ARG A 50 -4.50 4.35 -18.71
N ILE A 51 -4.73 5.27 -17.77
CA ILE A 51 -4.82 6.71 -18.04
C ILE A 51 -3.45 7.24 -18.46
N GLY A 52 -2.40 7.01 -17.67
CA GLY A 52 -1.04 7.47 -17.99
C GLY A 52 -0.52 6.90 -19.32
N GLY A 53 -0.90 5.67 -19.67
CA GLY A 53 -0.54 5.06 -20.94
C GLY A 53 -1.09 5.78 -22.17
N HIS A 54 -2.25 6.45 -22.05
CA HIS A 54 -2.79 7.29 -23.13
C HIS A 54 -1.89 8.50 -23.42
N TYR A 55 -1.17 9.00 -22.40
CA TYR A 55 -0.26 10.14 -22.49
C TYR A 55 1.21 9.74 -22.64
N GLY A 56 1.52 8.47 -22.91
CA GLY A 56 2.90 7.95 -22.96
C GLY A 56 3.56 7.75 -21.58
N GLU A 57 2.96 8.25 -20.51
CA GLU A 57 3.47 8.27 -19.14
C GLU A 57 2.86 7.14 -18.27
N ARG A 58 2.91 5.90 -18.77
CA ARG A 58 2.26 4.74 -18.13
C ARG A 58 2.69 4.52 -16.67
N ILE A 59 3.98 4.58 -16.38
CA ILE A 59 4.51 4.32 -15.04
C ILE A 59 4.18 5.49 -14.10
N SER A 60 4.42 6.72 -14.55
CA SER A 60 4.12 7.93 -13.77
C SER A 60 2.63 8.04 -13.44
N GLY A 61 1.74 7.79 -14.40
CA GLY A 61 0.29 7.77 -14.15
C GLY A 61 -0.14 6.67 -13.17
N GLY A 62 0.50 5.50 -13.22
CA GLY A 62 0.30 4.43 -12.23
C GLY A 62 0.69 4.85 -10.82
N GLN A 63 1.85 5.49 -10.68
CA GLN A 63 2.35 6.01 -9.39
C GLN A 63 1.47 7.14 -8.86
N ALA A 64 1.07 8.09 -9.72
CA ALA A 64 0.23 9.22 -9.34
C ALA A 64 -1.12 8.79 -8.73
N LEU A 65 -1.73 7.74 -9.28
CA LEU A 65 -2.98 7.22 -8.73
C LEU A 65 -2.75 6.26 -7.56
N GLY A 66 -1.76 5.36 -7.66
CA GLY A 66 -1.54 4.26 -6.71
C GLY A 66 -0.73 4.60 -5.46
N GLN A 67 0.17 5.59 -5.49
CA GLN A 67 0.93 6.04 -4.32
C GLN A 67 0.10 7.03 -3.50
N LYS A 68 -0.55 6.53 -2.45
CA LYS A 68 -1.32 7.37 -1.52
C LYS A 68 -0.50 7.72 -0.29
N ASN A 69 -0.84 8.83 0.34
CA ASN A 69 -0.37 9.13 1.70
C ASN A 69 -1.16 8.29 2.71
N THR A 70 -0.74 7.05 2.86
CA THR A 70 -1.37 6.06 3.74
C THR A 70 -1.14 6.35 5.22
N VAL A 71 -0.09 7.10 5.59
CA VAL A 71 0.15 7.47 7.00
C VAL A 71 -0.99 8.34 7.53
N LEU A 72 -1.42 9.34 6.75
CA LEU A 72 -2.59 10.15 7.09
C LEU A 72 -3.86 9.30 7.19
N ALA A 73 -4.05 8.35 6.27
CA ALA A 73 -5.20 7.45 6.28
C ALA A 73 -5.21 6.52 7.51
N ILE A 74 -4.05 5.98 7.91
CA ILE A 74 -3.90 5.18 9.14
C ILE A 74 -4.28 6.02 10.35
N TRP A 75 -3.77 7.25 10.45
CA TRP A 75 -4.09 8.15 11.57
C TRP A 75 -5.59 8.48 11.65
N MET A 76 -6.23 8.80 10.52
CA MET A 76 -7.67 9.07 10.50
C MET A 76 -8.50 7.83 10.87
N ALA A 77 -8.12 6.65 10.37
CA ALA A 77 -8.82 5.40 10.70
C ALA A 77 -8.68 5.02 12.18
N TYR A 78 -7.50 5.25 12.76
CA TYR A 78 -7.27 4.99 14.17
C TYR A 78 -8.00 6.01 15.08
N THR A 79 -8.04 7.28 14.68
CA THR A 79 -8.58 8.38 15.51
C THR A 79 -10.10 8.46 15.48
N TYR A 80 -10.71 8.27 14.30
CA TYR A 80 -12.14 8.55 14.09
C TYR A 80 -13.01 7.32 13.81
N LEU A 81 -12.41 6.15 13.59
CA LEU A 81 -13.15 4.92 13.30
C LEU A 81 -12.89 3.89 14.40
N ASN A 82 -12.32 2.74 14.03
CA ASN A 82 -11.97 1.65 14.92
C ASN A 82 -10.52 1.26 14.63
N PRO A 83 -9.72 0.88 15.64
CA PRO A 83 -8.36 0.37 15.43
C PRO A 83 -8.25 -0.71 14.34
N LEU A 84 -9.23 -1.61 14.20
CA LEU A 84 -9.30 -2.61 13.12
C LEU A 84 -9.36 -1.98 11.72
N SER A 85 -10.00 -0.82 11.57
CA SER A 85 -10.07 -0.10 10.29
C SER A 85 -8.71 0.37 9.81
N SER A 86 -7.72 0.54 10.70
CA SER A 86 -6.37 0.95 10.33
C SER A 86 -5.60 -0.12 9.57
N VAL A 87 -6.01 -1.40 9.67
CA VAL A 87 -5.45 -2.54 8.93
C VAL A 87 -5.63 -2.38 7.42
N GLY A 88 -6.70 -1.72 6.96
CA GLY A 88 -6.94 -1.45 5.52
C GLY A 88 -5.86 -0.54 4.92
N PRO A 89 -5.73 0.71 5.39
CA PRO A 89 -4.65 1.60 4.96
C PRO A 89 -3.23 1.06 5.26
N GLY A 90 -3.07 0.32 6.38
CA GLY A 90 -1.83 -0.32 6.77
C GLY A 90 -1.38 -1.42 5.79
N SER A 91 -2.28 -2.31 5.40
CA SER A 91 -2.00 -3.32 4.36
C SER A 91 -1.79 -2.69 2.99
N TYR A 92 -2.57 -1.65 2.64
CA TYR A 92 -2.40 -0.92 1.38
C TYR A 92 -0.98 -0.35 1.24
N VAL A 93 -0.40 0.23 2.31
CA VAL A 93 0.97 0.77 2.24
C VAL A 93 2.01 -0.30 1.96
N LEU A 94 1.80 -1.54 2.40
CA LEU A 94 2.69 -2.66 2.08
C LEU A 94 2.56 -3.02 0.60
N TRP A 95 1.31 -3.18 0.11
CA TRP A 95 1.05 -3.53 -1.28
C TRP A 95 1.57 -2.50 -2.27
N GLN A 96 1.34 -1.20 -2.03
CA GLN A 96 1.84 -0.16 -2.92
C GLN A 96 3.37 -0.19 -2.98
N ASN A 97 4.04 -0.49 -1.87
CA ASN A 97 5.50 -0.52 -1.80
C ASN A 97 6.11 -1.73 -2.50
N ILE A 98 5.44 -2.88 -2.44
CA ILE A 98 5.81 -4.07 -3.22
C ILE A 98 5.72 -3.75 -4.72
N ILE A 99 4.60 -3.14 -5.16
CA ILE A 99 4.41 -2.77 -6.57
C ILE A 99 5.46 -1.76 -7.03
N ASN A 100 5.76 -0.74 -6.21
CA ASN A 100 6.76 0.28 -6.54
C ASN A 100 8.16 -0.31 -6.65
N SER A 101 8.54 -1.17 -5.70
CA SER A 101 9.84 -1.85 -5.69
C SER A 101 10.00 -2.73 -6.92
N TRP A 102 8.94 -3.44 -7.32
CA TRP A 102 8.94 -4.24 -8.55
C TRP A 102 9.09 -3.38 -9.82
N GLN A 103 8.40 -2.24 -9.89
CA GLN A 103 8.53 -1.31 -11.03
C GLN A 103 9.96 -0.74 -11.15
N LEU A 104 10.56 -0.35 -10.01
CA LEU A 104 11.95 0.11 -9.95
C LEU A 104 12.94 -0.98 -10.39
N TRP A 105 12.77 -2.21 -9.89
CA TRP A 105 13.58 -3.36 -10.30
C TRP A 105 13.48 -3.62 -11.81
N LYS A 106 12.26 -3.62 -12.35
CA LYS A 106 12.03 -3.80 -13.79
C LYS A 106 12.67 -2.70 -14.62
N LYS A 107 12.57 -1.44 -14.18
CA LYS A 107 13.22 -0.30 -14.83
C LYS A 107 14.74 -0.47 -14.88
N ARG A 108 15.38 -0.77 -13.74
CA ARG A 108 16.83 -1.02 -13.67
C ARG A 108 17.29 -2.15 -14.58
N LYS A 109 16.54 -3.25 -14.63
CA LYS A 109 16.86 -4.39 -15.50
C LYS A 109 16.80 -4.02 -16.99
N ASN A 110 15.93 -3.10 -17.38
CA ASN A 110 15.84 -2.61 -18.75
C ASN A 110 16.95 -1.62 -19.10
N GLU A 111 17.45 -0.84 -18.14
CA GLU A 111 18.57 0.09 -18.33
C GLU A 111 19.93 -0.60 -18.44
N ILE A 112 20.06 -1.81 -17.86
CA ILE A 112 21.28 -2.65 -17.92
C ILE A 112 21.36 -3.45 -19.23
N LYS A 113 20.25 -3.58 -19.97
CA LYS A 113 20.20 -4.26 -21.27
C LYS A 113 20.57 -3.30 -22.40
#